data_AF-A0A721BD84-F1
#
_entry.id   AF-A0A721BD84-F1
#
_cell.length_a   1.000
_cell.length_b   1.000
_cell.length_c   1.000
_cell.angle_alpha   90.00
_cell.angle_beta   90.00
_cell.angle_gamma   90.00
#
_symmetry.space_group_name_H-M   'P 1'
#
loop_
_entity.id
_entity.type
_entity.pdbx_description
1 polymer ?
#
loop_
_entity_poly.entity_id
_entity_poly.type
_entity_poly.pdbx_seq_one_letter_code
_entity_poly.pdbx_strand_id
1 'polypeptide(L)'
;MKNKKYINSLLAACVLFSCFNGQAAELKRVYGKLSFGYGDWNKGFVNVDRGEVWKAVADFGAVFDRGEFASFYEMNVLNHPVEGRNH
;
A
#
# COMPACT_ATOMS: atom_id res chain seq x y z
N MET A 1 -30.28 -15.71 -41.21
CA MET A 1 -28.93 -15.23 -41.64
C MET A 1 -28.61 -13.80 -41.22
N LYS A 2 -29.55 -12.83 -41.28
CA LYS A 2 -29.29 -11.42 -40.86
C LYS A 2 -28.79 -11.28 -39.41
N ASN A 3 -29.46 -11.90 -38.42
CA ASN A 3 -29.05 -11.79 -37.01
C ASN A 3 -27.63 -12.31 -36.72
N LYS A 4 -27.17 -13.34 -37.42
CA LYS A 4 -25.80 -13.88 -37.25
C LYS A 4 -24.73 -12.86 -37.66
N LYS A 5 -24.99 -12.06 -38.70
CA LYS A 5 -24.10 -10.97 -39.10
C LYS A 5 -24.07 -9.85 -38.05
N TYR A 6 -25.23 -9.45 -37.53
CA TYR A 6 -25.30 -8.42 -36.48
C TYR A 6 -24.60 -8.83 -35.19
N ILE A 7 -24.79 -10.07 -34.74
CA ILE A 7 -24.11 -10.61 -33.55
C ILE A 7 -22.59 -10.63 -33.76
N ASN A 8 -22.12 -11.08 -34.92
CA ASN A 8 -20.69 -11.10 -35.22
C ASN A 8 -20.10 -9.69 -35.30
N SER A 9 -20.84 -8.72 -35.86
CA SER A 9 -20.42 -7.31 -35.91
C SER A 9 -20.37 -6.68 -34.52
N LEU A 10 -21.34 -6.99 -33.66
CA LEU A 10 -21.36 -6.52 -32.27
C LEU A 10 -20.17 -7.11 -31.49
N LEU A 11 -19.91 -8.40 -31.64
CA LEU A 11 -18.80 -9.07 -30.98
C LEU A 11 -17.45 -8.50 -31.44
N ALA A 12 -17.29 -8.25 -32.74
CA ALA A 12 -16.09 -7.60 -33.29
C ALA A 12 -15.88 -6.20 -32.72
N ALA A 13 -16.96 -5.40 -32.58
CA ALA A 13 -16.90 -4.09 -31.95
C ALA A 13 -16.48 -4.20 -30.48
N CYS A 14 -17.06 -5.12 -29.71
CA CYS A 14 -16.69 -5.34 -28.31
C CYS A 14 -15.21 -5.74 -28.14
N VAL A 15 -14.71 -6.63 -28.99
CA VAL A 15 -13.29 -7.04 -28.97
C VAL A 15 -12.38 -5.84 -29.29
N LEU A 16 -12.70 -5.06 -30.32
CA LEU A 16 -11.94 -3.86 -30.66
C LEU A 16 -11.91 -2.86 -29.51
N PHE A 17 -13.05 -2.55 -28.89
CA PHE A 17 -13.11 -1.65 -27.73
C PHE A 17 -12.37 -2.19 -26.50
N SER A 18 -12.34 -3.50 -26.29
CA SER A 18 -11.59 -4.10 -25.18
C SER A 18 -10.07 -3.98 -25.36
N CYS A 19 -9.57 -4.01 -26.61
CA CYS A 19 -8.15 -3.84 -26.91
C CYS A 19 -7.63 -2.41 -26.65
N PHE A 20 -8.49 -1.39 -26.76
CA PHE A 20 -8.08 0.01 -26.53
C PHE A 20 -7.97 0.40 -25.05
N ASN A 21 -8.48 -0.41 -24.12
CA ASN A 21 -8.46 -0.11 -22.68
C ASN A 21 -7.20 -0.62 -21.95
N GLY A 22 -6.24 -1.21 -22.68
CA GLY A 22 -4.96 -1.63 -22.13
C GLY A 22 -3.95 -0.49 -22.02
N GLN A 23 -4.30 0.63 -21.36
CA GLN A 23 -3.29 1.63 -21.03
C GLN A 23 -2.59 1.20 -19.74
N ALA A 24 -1.46 0.51 -19.90
CA ALA A 24 -0.58 0.20 -18.78
C ALA A 24 -0.13 1.50 -18.11
N ALA A 25 -0.32 1.61 -16.79
CA ALA A 25 0.21 2.73 -16.03
C ALA A 25 1.75 2.67 -16.10
N GLU A 26 2.38 3.72 -16.60
CA GLU A 26 3.84 3.77 -16.78
C GLU A 26 4.50 4.08 -15.44
N LEU A 27 5.40 3.20 -15.00
CA LEU A 27 6.17 3.38 -13.77
C LEU A 27 7.20 4.50 -13.96
N LYS A 28 7.08 5.59 -13.17
CA LYS A 28 8.01 6.73 -13.21
C LYS A 28 9.14 6.59 -12.21
N ARG A 29 8.83 6.21 -10.97
CA ARG A 29 9.84 6.02 -9.92
C ARG A 29 9.34 5.09 -8.82
N VAL A 30 10.28 4.43 -8.16
CA VAL A 30 10.07 3.70 -6.91
C VAL A 30 10.85 4.42 -5.82
N TYR A 31 10.30 4.45 -4.61
CA TYR A 31 10.99 4.96 -3.44
C TYR A 31 10.79 4.00 -2.27
N GLY A 32 11.74 4.03 -1.35
CA GLY A 32 11.63 3.30 -0.09
C GLY A 32 12.62 3.80 0.93
N LYS A 33 12.27 3.62 2.20
CA LYS A 33 13.07 4.05 3.34
C LYS A 33 12.92 3.03 4.46
N LEU A 34 14.05 2.59 5.01
CA LEU A 34 14.08 1.90 6.28
C LEU A 34 14.52 2.89 7.35
N SER A 35 13.77 2.97 8.44
CA SER A 35 14.08 3.83 9.59
C SER A 35 14.06 2.99 10.85
N PHE A 36 15.13 3.09 11.64
CA PHE A 36 15.21 2.49 12.97
C PHE A 36 15.32 3.61 13.99
N GLY A 37 14.56 3.48 15.06
CA GLY A 37 14.50 4.49 16.11
C GLY A 37 14.37 3.86 17.48
N TYR A 38 14.89 4.59 18.46
CA TYR A 38 14.70 4.31 19.86
C TYR A 38 13.88 5.45 20.46
N GLY A 39 12.75 5.11 21.06
CA GLY A 39 11.85 6.07 21.70
C GLY A 39 11.70 5.76 23.18
N ASP A 40 12.05 6.73 24.02
CA ASP A 40 11.61 6.74 25.41
C ASP A 40 10.19 7.31 25.46
N TRP A 41 9.20 6.42 25.45
CA TRP A 41 7.78 6.80 25.52
C TRP A 41 7.34 7.27 26.90
N ASN A 42 8.23 7.23 27.90
CA ASN A 42 7.98 7.79 29.21
C ASN A 42 8.30 9.29 29.28
N LYS A 43 8.96 9.86 28.26
CA LYS A 43 9.19 11.31 28.20
C LYS A 43 7.92 12.08 27.83
N GLY A 44 7.29 12.68 28.85
CA GLY A 44 6.27 13.71 28.68
C GLY A 44 4.84 13.33 29.10
N PHE A 45 4.60 12.11 29.58
CA PHE A 45 3.29 11.67 30.08
C PHE A 45 3.36 11.21 31.54
N VAL A 46 2.28 11.46 32.28
CA VAL A 46 2.17 11.17 33.74
C VAL A 46 1.91 9.67 34.02
N ASN A 47 1.61 8.85 33.00
CA ASN A 47 1.40 7.40 33.12
C ASN A 47 2.48 6.63 32.33
N VAL A 48 3.44 6.04 33.05
CA VAL A 48 4.73 5.53 32.51
C VAL A 48 4.89 4.00 32.57
N ASP A 49 3.81 3.24 32.38
CA ASP A 49 3.90 1.78 32.24
C ASP A 49 4.09 1.32 30.78
N ARG A 50 4.47 2.24 29.87
CA ARG A 50 4.64 1.93 28.44
C ARG A 50 6.08 1.57 28.06
N GLY A 51 7.04 1.74 28.95
CA GLY A 51 8.42 1.29 28.73
C GLY A 51 9.14 2.03 27.59
N GLU A 52 10.30 1.49 27.22
CA GLU A 52 11.11 1.95 26.10
C GLU A 52 10.74 1.16 24.84
N VAL A 53 10.70 1.84 23.69
CA VAL A 53 10.29 1.24 22.41
C VAL A 53 11.43 1.27 21.41
N TRP A 54 11.75 0.10 20.88
CA TRP A 54 12.44 -0.04 19.61
C TRP A 54 11.42 -0.01 18.47
N LYS A 55 11.62 0.89 17.52
CA LYS A 55 10.74 1.07 16.37
C LYS A 55 11.52 0.85 15.09
N ALA A 56 11.01 -0.05 14.24
CA ALA A 56 11.46 -0.23 12.88
C ALA A 56 10.31 0.12 11.93
N VAL A 57 10.58 1.00 10.96
CA VAL A 57 9.61 1.41 9.94
C VAL A 57 10.19 1.14 8.57
N ALA A 58 9.43 0.48 7.72
CA ALA A 58 9.72 0.29 6.32
C ALA A 58 8.65 1.00 5.49
N ASP A 59 9.04 2.09 4.83
CA ASP A 59 8.20 2.83 3.91
C ASP A 59 8.57 2.42 2.48
N PHE A 60 7.58 2.17 1.63
CA PHE A 60 7.81 1.88 0.22
C PHE A 60 6.65 2.37 -0.63
N GLY A 61 6.95 2.78 -1.85
CA GLY A 61 5.93 3.22 -2.78
C GLY A 61 6.44 3.32 -4.21
N ALA A 62 5.51 3.46 -5.14
CA ALA A 62 5.85 3.79 -6.51
C ALA A 62 4.87 4.78 -7.11
N VAL A 63 5.42 5.62 -7.97
CA VAL A 63 4.70 6.63 -8.72
C VAL A 63 4.59 6.16 -10.16
N PHE A 64 3.37 6.14 -10.66
CA PHE A 64 3.02 5.95 -12.05
C PHE A 64 2.61 7.27 -12.70
N ASP A 65 2.46 7.27 -14.02
CA ASP A 65 1.87 8.37 -14.77
C ASP A 65 0.46 8.75 -14.32
N ARG A 66 -0.33 7.77 -13.84
CA ARG A 66 -1.75 7.90 -13.50
C ARG A 66 -2.09 7.82 -12.02
N GLY A 67 -1.09 7.65 -11.15
CA GLY A 67 -1.35 7.51 -9.73
C GLY A 67 -0.10 7.10 -8.95
N GLU A 68 -0.25 7.06 -7.63
CA GLU A 68 0.80 6.67 -6.71
C GLU A 68 0.26 5.65 -5.72
N PHE A 69 1.06 4.63 -5.41
CA PHE A 69 0.83 3.80 -4.24
C PHE A 69 1.94 4.05 -3.22
N ALA A 70 1.54 4.15 -1.97
CA ALA A 70 2.42 4.24 -0.82
C ALA A 70 1.94 3.24 0.23
N SER A 71 2.89 2.54 0.84
CA SER A 71 2.64 1.59 1.92
C SER A 71 3.73 1.73 2.95
N PHE A 72 3.40 1.43 4.19
CA PHE A 72 4.35 1.38 5.27
C PHE A 72 4.11 0.13 6.12
N TYR A 73 5.19 -0.39 6.68
CA TYR A 73 5.16 -1.44 7.67
C TYR A 73 5.87 -0.94 8.92
N GLU A 74 5.23 -1.10 10.07
CA GLU A 74 5.76 -0.67 11.37
C GLU A 74 5.83 -1.85 12.32
N MET A 75 7.00 -2.03 12.92
CA MET A 75 7.23 -2.99 14.00
C MET A 75 7.74 -2.26 15.23
N ASN A 76 7.01 -2.42 16.34
CA ASN A 76 7.38 -1.88 17.63
C ASN A 76 7.68 -3.03 18.59
N VAL A 77 8.85 -2.98 19.23
CA VAL A 77 9.26 -3.92 20.27
C VAL A 77 9.40 -3.13 21.57
N LEU A 78 8.58 -3.47 22.53
CA LEU A 78 8.61 -2.91 23.88
C LEU A 78 9.68 -3.63 24.69
N ASN A 79 10.38 -2.91 25.57
CA ASN A 79 11.39 -3.49 26.44
C ASN A 79 10.80 -4.33 27.60
N HIS A 80 9.47 -4.41 27.71
CA HIS A 80 8.75 -5.13 28.75
C HIS A 80 7.47 -5.80 28.20
N PRO A 81 6.93 -6.81 28.90
CA PRO A 81 5.63 -7.39 28.58
C PRO A 81 4.51 -6.37 28.90
N VAL A 82 3.64 -6.09 27.93
CA VAL A 82 2.44 -5.27 28.17
C VAL A 82 1.24 -6.19 28.37
N GLU A 83 0.87 -6.40 29.62
CA GLU A 83 -0.41 -7.00 29.98
C GLU A 83 -1.55 -6.05 29.55
N GLY A 84 -2.55 -6.57 28.82
CA GLY A 84 -3.74 -5.78 28.45
C GLY A 84 -3.77 -5.15 27.05
N ARG A 85 -3.08 -5.73 26.04
CA ARG A 85 -3.41 -5.38 24.64
C ARG A 85 -4.85 -5.78 24.35
N ASN A 86 -5.70 -4.85 23.92
CA ASN A 86 -6.91 -5.21 23.19
C ASN A 86 -6.46 -5.93 21.91
N HIS A 87 -6.64 -7.25 21.90
CA HIS A 87 -6.49 -8.10 20.71
C HIS A 87 -7.71 -7.92 19.81
#